data_AF-A0A3P1ZY13-F1
#
_entry.id   AF-A0A3P1ZY13-F1
#
_cell.length_a   1.000
_cell.length_b   1.000
_cell.length_c   1.000
_cell.angle_alpha   90.00
_cell.angle_beta   90.00
_cell.angle_gamma   90.00
#
_symmetry.space_group_name_H-M   'P 1'
#
loop_
_entity.id
_entity.type
_entity.pdbx_description
1 polymer ?
#
loop_
_entity_poly.entity_id
_entity_poly.type
_entity_poly.pdbx_seq_one_letter_code
_entity_poly.pdbx_strand_id
1 'polypeptide(L)'
;MKQNGTELIKYGSKGQAWAPEFVAYMSKIVSHPAYADMPDAIKEDGKIQWEAPSNREGGKYQYTYNKRLEWWKQKAQSIGIDTNQNQWISRTAKIIHPTKEKPCKRCGQTMKIGYYYPTSNLIKRFLALYGENFEISPTETITSVVERVYSFEGDKLFKQFSTLFLAKNISVPTPVDLADAIRWLENEYIPLEPSTLSPGAMSNAPDRFDGFHSFNKCCRHKADTGRHTENLKTYTSDRRVFEFWSEGNWAAADRLMGLIKTQFKNEACADGGDGPPTADHIGPLSLGFCHRPEFQLLSRSANSAKNNRMTLSDVQNLLATERRGERVISWYAVELWNRLKFTIKTDEDALILSKMLRDNQRIAMHILWLLFANKKFTFLASLLELKHAEYNYDFICLHVDKFITSYERLEASLKSPQYAAEQKSRRIRIAFEALYAYGQKDNRHRFILHEDEIHNAIENVLVILQDPILLKIDAGLESLLYPSTGIFSDLALREYINSLPCWRIPSVYSAQEVLASTMNMIGKSLSEMRDNPRYTREIFDLND
;
A
#
# COMPACT_ATOMS: atom_id res chain seq x y z
N MET A 1 28.42 48.46 14.08
CA MET A 1 27.18 47.77 14.47
C MET A 1 26.98 46.60 13.52
N LYS A 2 27.13 45.36 13.99
CA LYS A 2 26.90 44.16 13.20
C LYS A 2 25.39 43.99 12.99
N GLN A 3 24.94 44.05 11.74
CA GLN A 3 23.60 43.58 11.36
C GLN A 3 23.65 42.05 11.38
N ASN A 4 23.03 41.42 12.36
CA ASN A 4 22.72 40.00 12.35
C ASN A 4 21.63 39.77 11.30
N GLY A 5 22.04 39.43 10.07
CA GLY A 5 21.13 38.91 9.06
C GLY A 5 20.74 37.49 9.42
N THR A 6 19.49 37.30 9.87
CA THR A 6 18.88 35.97 10.00
C THR A 6 18.69 35.41 8.59
N GLU A 7 19.56 34.49 8.17
CA GLU A 7 19.32 33.70 6.96
C GLU A 7 17.98 32.97 7.12
N LEU A 8 17.01 33.27 6.26
CA LEU A 8 15.72 32.58 6.23
C LEU A 8 15.96 31.10 5.94
N ILE A 9 15.68 30.24 6.92
CA ILE A 9 15.76 28.78 6.78
C ILE A 9 14.89 28.34 5.60
N LYS A 10 15.53 27.91 4.50
CA LYS A 10 14.84 27.43 3.31
C LYS A 10 14.35 25.99 3.51
N TYR A 11 13.04 25.78 3.31
CA TYR A 11 12.40 24.47 3.29
C TYR A 11 12.13 24.03 1.85
N GLY A 12 12.56 22.81 1.53
CA GLY A 12 12.39 22.24 0.20
C GLY A 12 12.81 20.77 0.16
N SER A 13 12.38 20.08 -0.89
CA SER A 13 12.78 18.70 -1.17
C SER A 13 12.83 18.47 -2.67
N LYS A 14 13.89 17.80 -3.18
CA LYS A 14 14.05 17.44 -4.60
C LYS A 14 13.89 18.64 -5.55
N GLY A 15 14.53 19.76 -5.23
CA GLY A 15 14.48 20.97 -6.06
C GLY A 15 13.16 21.77 -6.00
N GLN A 16 12.18 21.36 -5.18
CA GLN A 16 10.93 22.10 -5.00
C GLN A 16 10.85 22.72 -3.60
N ALA A 17 10.57 24.02 -3.56
CA ALA A 17 10.27 24.73 -2.32
C ALA A 17 8.92 24.30 -1.75
N TRP A 18 8.80 24.29 -0.42
CA TRP A 18 7.51 24.06 0.23
C TRP A 18 6.69 25.35 0.26
N ALA A 19 5.36 25.23 0.23
CA ALA A 19 4.48 26.39 0.27
C ALA A 19 4.73 27.24 1.54
N PRO A 20 4.83 28.58 1.43
CA PRO A 20 5.09 29.45 2.58
C PRO A 20 4.07 29.29 3.72
N GLU A 21 2.80 29.09 3.37
CA GLU A 21 1.72 28.86 4.33
C GLU A 21 1.96 27.58 5.13
N PHE A 22 2.47 26.54 4.46
CA PHE A 22 2.84 25.29 5.11
C PHE A 22 4.03 25.47 6.05
N VAL A 23 5.05 26.23 5.65
CA VAL A 23 6.21 26.52 6.51
C VAL A 23 5.82 27.31 7.76
N ALA A 24 4.98 28.34 7.60
CA ALA A 24 4.45 29.10 8.72
C ALA A 24 3.61 28.21 9.66
N TYR A 25 2.79 27.32 9.08
CA TYR A 25 2.01 26.35 9.83
C TYR A 25 2.86 25.37 10.63
N MET A 26 3.96 24.84 10.06
CA MET A 26 4.85 23.94 10.80
C MET A 26 5.38 24.60 12.07
N SER A 27 5.80 25.86 11.96
CA SER A 27 6.32 26.64 13.09
C SER A 27 5.26 26.79 14.18
N LYS A 28 4.01 27.12 13.80
CA LYS A 28 2.89 27.22 14.74
C LYS A 28 2.60 25.90 15.46
N ILE A 29 2.59 24.79 14.73
CA ILE A 29 2.29 23.47 15.30
C ILE A 29 3.37 23.02 16.29
N VAL A 30 4.64 23.18 15.92
CA VAL A 30 5.77 22.80 16.79
C VAL A 30 5.79 23.61 18.08
N SER A 31 5.41 24.89 18.03
CA SER A 31 5.31 25.74 19.23
C SER A 31 4.03 25.55 20.03
N HIS A 32 3.05 24.77 19.55
CA HIS A 32 1.74 24.69 20.18
C HIS A 32 1.75 23.75 21.39
N PRO A 33 1.15 24.13 22.54
CA PRO A 33 1.14 23.30 23.75
C PRO A 33 0.58 21.88 23.56
N ALA A 34 -0.36 21.70 22.62
CA ALA A 34 -0.90 20.38 22.27
C ALA A 34 0.17 19.37 21.81
N TYR A 35 1.29 19.87 21.25
CA TYR A 35 2.42 19.07 20.77
C TYR A 35 3.67 19.24 21.64
N ALA A 36 3.52 19.76 22.87
CA ALA A 36 4.61 19.89 23.82
C ALA A 36 5.32 18.54 24.02
N ASP A 37 6.64 18.62 24.15
CA ASP A 37 7.54 17.48 24.41
C ASP A 37 7.54 16.43 23.29
N MET A 38 7.01 16.74 22.10
CA MET A 38 7.09 15.82 20.97
C MET A 38 8.57 15.58 20.58
N PRO A 39 9.04 14.32 20.58
CA PRO A 39 10.45 14.04 20.38
C PRO A 39 11.01 14.50 19.03
N ASP A 40 12.26 14.98 19.09
CA ASP A 40 13.04 15.46 17.96
C ASP A 40 12.26 16.48 17.11
N ALA A 41 11.64 17.49 17.73
CA ALA A 41 10.84 18.50 17.01
C ALA A 41 11.72 19.42 16.13
N ILE A 42 12.85 19.86 16.68
CA ILE A 42 13.82 20.75 16.04
C ILE A 42 15.14 19.99 15.85
N LYS A 43 15.74 20.13 14.68
CA LYS A 43 17.03 19.56 14.33
C LYS A 43 18.19 20.44 14.81
N GLU A 44 19.40 19.90 14.81
CA GLU A 44 20.62 20.67 15.11
C GLU A 44 20.82 21.87 14.18
N ASP A 45 20.38 21.78 12.92
CA ASP A 45 20.42 22.87 11.95
C ASP A 45 19.29 23.90 12.13
N GLY A 46 18.52 23.80 13.22
CA GLY A 46 17.38 24.66 13.53
C GLY A 46 16.13 24.36 12.70
N LYS A 47 16.15 23.39 11.77
CA LYS A 47 14.97 23.04 10.98
C LYS A 47 13.99 22.18 11.76
N ILE A 48 12.71 22.33 11.44
CA ILE A 48 11.67 21.46 11.96
C ILE A 48 11.81 20.07 11.32
N GLN A 49 11.92 19.04 12.16
CA GLN A 49 11.85 17.65 11.75
C GLN A 49 10.39 17.26 11.52
N TRP A 50 9.84 17.61 10.36
CA TRP A 50 8.42 17.38 10.10
C TRP A 50 8.08 15.89 9.84
N GLU A 51 8.92 15.21 9.07
CA GLU A 51 8.70 13.84 8.57
C GLU A 51 9.66 12.88 9.26
N ALA A 52 9.16 11.77 9.80
CA ALA A 52 9.94 10.79 10.55
C ALA A 52 9.56 9.37 10.11
N PRO A 53 9.91 8.93 8.89
CA PRO A 53 9.52 7.61 8.40
C PRO A 53 10.20 6.48 9.18
N SER A 54 9.52 5.33 9.27
CA SER A 54 9.97 4.17 10.06
C SER A 54 11.17 3.41 9.48
N ASN A 55 11.61 3.73 8.27
CA ASN A 55 12.66 3.03 7.54
C ASN A 55 13.95 3.87 7.42
N ARG A 56 14.22 4.77 8.36
CA ARG A 56 15.50 5.49 8.42
C ARG A 56 16.60 4.52 8.85
N GLU A 57 17.65 4.44 8.04
CA GLU A 57 18.70 3.42 8.17
C GLU A 57 19.82 3.82 9.14
N GLY A 58 19.88 5.10 9.56
CA GLY A 58 20.96 5.62 10.40
C GLY A 58 20.82 7.10 10.77
N GLY A 59 21.70 7.56 11.66
CA GLY A 59 21.83 8.96 12.09
C GLY A 59 21.03 9.33 13.33
N LYS A 60 21.29 10.53 13.89
CA LYS A 60 20.73 11.02 15.17
C LYS A 60 19.20 10.90 15.28
N TYR A 61 18.50 10.97 14.15
CA TYR A 61 17.04 10.95 14.06
C TYR A 61 16.47 9.62 13.52
N GLN A 62 17.24 8.53 13.55
CA GLN A 62 16.77 7.23 13.05
C GLN A 62 15.58 6.70 13.86
N TYR A 63 15.56 6.95 15.16
CA TYR A 63 14.52 6.45 16.08
C TYR A 63 13.36 7.44 16.31
N THR A 64 13.33 8.59 15.61
CA THR A 64 12.27 9.61 15.81
C THR A 64 10.87 9.05 15.60
N TYR A 65 10.67 8.13 14.64
CA TYR A 65 9.37 7.48 14.42
C TYR A 65 8.86 6.79 15.69
N ASN A 66 9.73 6.02 16.36
CA ASN A 66 9.39 5.24 17.54
C ASN A 66 9.14 6.15 18.74
N LYS A 67 10.03 7.13 18.96
CA LYS A 67 9.86 8.13 20.02
C LYS A 67 8.52 8.86 19.90
N ARG A 68 8.14 9.25 18.67
CA ARG A 68 6.84 9.87 18.40
C ARG A 68 5.68 8.92 18.58
N LEU A 69 5.81 7.65 18.18
CA LEU A 69 4.76 6.66 18.41
C LEU A 69 4.43 6.54 19.90
N GLU A 70 5.46 6.51 20.75
CA GLU A 70 5.27 6.43 22.19
C GLU A 70 4.65 7.71 22.75
N TRP A 71 5.12 8.89 22.32
CA TRP A 71 4.48 10.17 22.64
C TRP A 71 3.00 10.18 22.24
N TRP A 72 2.65 9.66 21.06
CA TRP A 72 1.26 9.58 20.60
C TRP A 72 0.42 8.66 21.50
N LYS A 73 0.95 7.52 21.95
CA LYS A 73 0.24 6.64 22.90
C LYS A 73 -0.02 7.34 24.22
N GLN A 74 1.01 7.97 24.80
CA GLN A 74 0.88 8.72 26.04
C GLN A 74 -0.12 9.87 25.91
N LYS A 75 -0.06 10.60 24.78
CA LYS A 75 -1.03 11.66 24.47
C LYS A 75 -2.45 11.11 24.35
N ALA A 76 -2.66 9.99 23.67
CA ALA A 76 -3.96 9.33 23.54
C ALA A 76 -4.53 8.94 24.92
N GLN A 77 -3.71 8.30 25.76
CA GLN A 77 -4.08 7.94 27.13
C GLN A 77 -4.43 9.17 27.96
N SER A 78 -3.67 10.27 27.83
CA SER A 78 -3.93 11.52 28.57
C SER A 78 -5.26 12.18 28.24
N ILE A 79 -5.84 11.89 27.08
CA ILE A 79 -7.15 12.41 26.63
C ILE A 79 -8.24 11.33 26.65
N GLY A 80 -8.00 10.19 27.31
CA GLY A 80 -8.98 9.13 27.50
C GLY A 80 -9.25 8.25 26.27
N ILE A 81 -8.33 8.21 25.30
CA ILE A 81 -8.43 7.28 24.16
C ILE A 81 -7.73 5.96 24.51
N ASP A 82 -8.47 4.86 24.38
CA ASP A 82 -7.93 3.51 24.50
C ASP A 82 -7.03 3.17 23.30
N THR A 83 -5.75 2.94 23.58
CA THR A 83 -4.72 2.60 22.58
C THR A 83 -4.84 1.17 22.04
N ASN A 84 -5.72 0.34 22.61
CA ASN A 84 -6.02 -1.00 22.11
C ASN A 84 -7.09 -0.99 21.01
N GLN A 85 -7.84 0.12 20.85
CA GLN A 85 -8.85 0.24 19.82
C GLN A 85 -8.26 0.62 18.46
N ASN A 86 -8.86 0.13 17.38
CA ASN A 86 -8.49 0.55 16.03
C ASN A 86 -8.60 2.09 15.86
N GLN A 87 -7.71 2.65 15.04
CA GLN A 87 -7.69 4.10 14.69
C GLN A 87 -7.44 5.08 15.85
N TRP A 88 -7.04 4.61 17.04
CA TRP A 88 -6.77 5.46 18.22
C TRP A 88 -5.86 6.66 17.89
N ILE A 89 -4.80 6.45 17.09
CA ILE A 89 -3.83 7.48 16.75
C ILE A 89 -4.40 8.56 15.82
N SER A 90 -5.26 8.16 14.89
CA SER A 90 -5.96 9.09 13.97
C SER A 90 -6.97 9.94 14.74
N ARG A 91 -7.72 9.33 15.66
CA ARG A 91 -8.64 10.03 16.56
C ARG A 91 -7.90 11.03 17.44
N THR A 92 -6.79 10.60 18.05
CA THR A 92 -5.92 11.46 18.87
C THR A 92 -5.46 12.67 18.07
N ALA A 93 -4.89 12.46 16.88
CA ALA A 93 -4.42 13.53 16.01
C ALA A 93 -5.52 14.54 15.67
N LYS A 94 -6.74 14.08 15.35
CA LYS A 94 -7.88 14.97 15.08
C LYS A 94 -8.30 15.77 16.31
N ILE A 95 -8.34 15.15 17.50
CA ILE A 95 -8.78 15.80 18.73
C ILE A 95 -7.78 16.86 19.21
N ILE A 96 -6.48 16.58 19.17
CA ILE A 96 -5.48 17.52 19.66
C ILE A 96 -5.12 18.61 18.65
N HIS A 97 -5.47 18.44 17.37
CA HIS A 97 -5.10 19.39 16.33
C HIS A 97 -5.64 20.81 16.65
N PRO A 98 -4.80 21.85 16.77
CA PRO A 98 -5.20 23.16 17.30
C PRO A 98 -6.26 23.87 16.46
N THR A 99 -6.11 23.83 15.14
CA THR A 99 -6.94 24.60 14.21
C THR A 99 -8.00 23.76 13.50
N LYS A 100 -7.95 22.43 13.64
CA LYS A 100 -8.68 21.46 12.78
C LYS A 100 -8.49 21.62 11.26
N GLU A 101 -7.54 22.44 10.83
CA GLU A 101 -7.27 22.78 9.44
C GLU A 101 -5.77 22.83 9.19
N LYS A 102 -5.32 22.41 7.99
CA LYS A 102 -3.91 22.52 7.63
C LYS A 102 -3.69 22.92 6.17
N PRO A 103 -2.66 23.74 5.89
CA PRO A 103 -2.22 24.03 4.52
C PRO A 103 -1.55 22.82 3.86
N CYS A 104 -1.60 22.81 2.53
CA CYS A 104 -0.94 21.80 1.72
C CYS A 104 0.54 22.14 1.51
N LYS A 105 1.45 21.18 1.75
CA LYS A 105 2.90 21.33 1.51
C LYS A 105 3.26 21.82 0.10
N ARG A 106 2.44 21.47 -0.91
CA ARG A 106 2.70 21.78 -2.32
C ARG A 106 2.09 23.10 -2.79
N CYS A 107 0.80 23.32 -2.54
CA CYS A 107 0.08 24.48 -3.08
C CYS A 107 -0.39 25.49 -2.03
N GLY A 108 -0.09 25.28 -0.74
CA GLY A 108 -0.50 26.17 0.34
C GLY A 108 -1.98 26.08 0.73
N GLN A 109 -2.85 25.53 -0.14
CA GLN A 109 -4.30 25.48 0.12
C GLN A 109 -4.64 24.79 1.45
N THR A 110 -5.25 25.56 2.36
CA THR A 110 -5.77 25.09 3.65
C THR A 110 -7.02 24.26 3.45
N MET A 111 -7.07 23.11 4.12
CA MET A 111 -8.23 22.22 4.10
C MET A 111 -8.55 21.75 5.52
N LYS A 112 -9.84 21.52 5.77
CA LYS A 112 -10.34 20.93 7.01
C LYS A 112 -9.87 19.49 7.13
N ILE A 113 -9.39 19.12 8.32
CA ILE A 113 -8.87 17.78 8.59
C ILE A 113 -10.01 16.76 8.68
N GLY A 114 -11.17 17.19 9.18
CA GLY A 114 -12.38 16.37 9.26
C GLY A 114 -12.97 16.01 7.91
N TYR A 115 -13.98 15.15 7.92
CA TYR A 115 -14.65 14.59 6.74
C TYR A 115 -15.61 15.60 6.10
N TYR A 116 -15.08 16.72 5.60
CA TYR A 116 -15.91 17.79 5.01
C TYR A 116 -16.11 17.65 3.50
N TYR A 117 -15.32 16.83 2.80
CA TYR A 117 -15.25 16.89 1.33
C TYR A 117 -15.99 15.73 0.68
N PRO A 118 -16.92 15.97 -0.25
CA PRO A 118 -17.71 14.92 -0.87
C PRO A 118 -16.81 13.95 -1.66
N THR A 119 -17.13 12.67 -1.55
CA THR A 119 -16.51 11.61 -2.36
C THR A 119 -17.19 11.53 -3.73
N SER A 120 -16.57 10.80 -4.67
CA SER A 120 -17.17 10.55 -5.98
C SER A 120 -18.57 9.95 -5.91
N ASN A 121 -18.88 9.17 -4.87
CA ASN A 121 -20.20 8.56 -4.71
C ASN A 121 -21.25 9.60 -4.32
N LEU A 122 -20.92 10.53 -3.42
CA LEU A 122 -21.83 11.60 -3.04
C LEU A 122 -22.00 12.60 -4.19
N ILE A 123 -20.92 12.96 -4.88
CA ILE A 123 -20.98 13.83 -6.07
C ILE A 123 -21.93 13.23 -7.11
N LYS A 124 -21.84 11.93 -7.40
CA LYS A 124 -22.77 11.24 -8.31
C LYS A 124 -24.24 11.34 -7.89
N ARG A 125 -24.53 11.31 -6.59
CA ARG A 125 -25.91 11.48 -6.09
C ARG A 125 -26.42 12.90 -6.35
N PHE A 126 -25.60 13.91 -6.10
CA PHE A 126 -25.95 15.30 -6.44
C PHE A 126 -26.19 15.46 -7.96
N LEU A 127 -25.28 14.96 -8.79
CA LEU A 127 -25.43 15.04 -10.26
C LEU A 127 -26.69 14.29 -10.75
N ALA A 128 -27.02 13.15 -10.16
CA ALA A 128 -28.23 12.40 -10.52
C ALA A 128 -29.54 13.15 -10.16
N LEU A 129 -29.52 13.99 -9.13
CA LEU A 129 -30.70 14.71 -8.65
C LEU A 129 -30.85 16.11 -9.26
N TYR A 130 -29.72 16.78 -9.53
CA TYR A 130 -29.68 18.19 -9.94
C TYR A 130 -29.06 18.42 -11.33
N GLY A 131 -28.67 17.35 -12.03
CA GLY A 131 -28.16 17.38 -13.39
C GLY A 131 -26.64 17.45 -13.50
N GLU A 132 -26.12 17.02 -14.66
CA GLU A 132 -24.67 16.92 -14.92
C GLU A 132 -23.96 18.28 -15.01
N ASN A 133 -24.71 19.36 -15.27
CA ASN A 133 -24.18 20.72 -15.34
C ASN A 133 -23.84 21.30 -13.95
N PHE A 134 -24.24 20.63 -12.87
CA PHE A 134 -23.93 21.06 -11.51
C PHE A 134 -22.51 20.63 -11.12
N GLU A 135 -21.50 21.42 -11.50
CA GLU A 135 -20.11 21.09 -11.16
C GLU A 135 -19.88 21.15 -9.65
N ILE A 136 -19.33 20.07 -9.07
CA ILE A 136 -18.90 20.03 -7.66
C ILE A 136 -17.40 19.79 -7.63
N SER A 137 -16.66 20.75 -7.07
CA SER A 137 -15.23 20.58 -6.90
C SER A 137 -14.96 19.54 -5.80
N PRO A 138 -14.03 18.58 -6.02
CA PRO A 138 -13.61 17.67 -4.97
C PRO A 138 -12.98 18.36 -3.73
N THR A 139 -12.64 19.64 -3.82
CA THR A 139 -12.11 20.42 -2.69
C THR A 139 -13.12 21.39 -2.08
N GLU A 140 -14.38 21.35 -2.52
CA GLU A 140 -15.51 22.10 -1.92
C GLU A 140 -16.02 21.35 -0.68
N THR A 141 -16.34 22.06 0.41
CA THR A 141 -16.94 21.41 1.59
C THR A 141 -18.39 21.07 1.32
N ILE A 142 -18.90 20.03 1.98
CA ILE A 142 -20.28 19.59 1.80
C ILE A 142 -21.28 20.66 2.22
N THR A 143 -20.95 21.48 3.22
CA THR A 143 -21.77 22.62 3.63
C THR A 143 -21.90 23.64 2.50
N SER A 144 -20.80 24.02 1.86
CA SER A 144 -20.82 24.94 0.71
C SER A 144 -21.55 24.36 -0.49
N VAL A 145 -21.41 23.05 -0.76
CA VAL A 145 -22.20 22.38 -1.79
C VAL A 145 -23.70 22.50 -1.49
N VAL A 146 -24.11 22.28 -0.24
CA VAL A 146 -25.52 22.34 0.18
C VAL A 146 -26.08 23.76 0.11
N GLU A 147 -25.33 24.77 0.58
CA GLU A 147 -25.69 26.19 0.45
C GLU A 147 -25.87 26.58 -1.02
N ARG A 148 -24.97 26.12 -1.88
CA ARG A 148 -25.02 26.38 -3.31
C ARG A 148 -26.22 25.69 -3.96
N VAL A 149 -26.47 24.41 -3.67
CA VAL A 149 -27.67 23.71 -4.17
C VAL A 149 -28.94 24.43 -3.71
N TYR A 150 -29.03 24.83 -2.44
CA TYR A 150 -30.18 25.58 -1.94
C TYR A 150 -30.38 26.89 -2.69
N SER A 151 -29.31 27.60 -3.01
CA SER A 151 -29.37 28.85 -3.78
C SER A 151 -29.95 28.66 -5.20
N PHE A 152 -29.81 27.48 -5.79
CA PHE A 152 -30.34 27.17 -7.13
C PHE A 152 -31.70 26.48 -7.12
N GLU A 153 -31.95 25.59 -6.16
CA GLU A 153 -33.11 24.69 -6.15
C GLU A 153 -34.11 24.97 -5.02
N GLY A 154 -33.74 25.83 -4.06
CA GLY A 154 -34.54 26.15 -2.88
C GLY A 154 -34.92 24.91 -2.07
N ASP A 155 -36.15 24.89 -1.59
CA ASP A 155 -36.67 23.84 -0.68
C ASP A 155 -36.75 22.44 -1.32
N LYS A 156 -36.55 22.31 -2.64
CA LYS A 156 -36.41 21.00 -3.27
C LYS A 156 -35.25 20.19 -2.69
N LEU A 157 -34.21 20.87 -2.20
CA LEU A 157 -33.10 20.25 -1.47
C LEU A 157 -33.60 19.37 -0.32
N PHE A 158 -34.49 19.88 0.51
CA PHE A 158 -34.94 19.21 1.73
C PHE A 158 -35.71 17.93 1.43
N LYS A 159 -36.46 17.90 0.33
CA LYS A 159 -37.16 16.69 -0.15
C LYS A 159 -36.20 15.56 -0.53
N GLN A 160 -34.97 15.89 -0.93
CA GLN A 160 -33.95 14.92 -1.38
C GLN A 160 -32.85 14.68 -0.35
N PHE A 161 -32.94 15.32 0.83
CA PHE A 161 -31.86 15.34 1.82
C PHE A 161 -31.53 13.93 2.35
N SER A 162 -32.56 13.13 2.64
CA SER A 162 -32.42 11.73 3.07
C SER A 162 -31.72 10.87 2.00
N THR A 163 -32.06 11.06 0.72
CA THR A 163 -31.43 10.37 -0.41
C THR A 163 -29.96 10.76 -0.57
N LEU A 164 -29.64 12.05 -0.47
CA LEU A 164 -28.28 12.56 -0.61
C LEU A 164 -27.36 11.98 0.47
N PHE A 165 -27.79 12.09 1.72
CA PHE A 165 -26.93 11.82 2.88
C PHE A 165 -27.05 10.41 3.46
N LEU A 166 -27.81 9.52 2.81
CA LEU A 166 -27.91 8.11 3.20
C LEU A 166 -26.54 7.46 3.42
N ALA A 167 -26.29 7.04 4.65
CA ALA A 167 -25.07 6.40 5.09
C ALA A 167 -25.37 5.34 6.17
N LYS A 168 -24.47 4.35 6.31
CA LYS A 168 -24.63 3.26 7.29
C LYS A 168 -24.66 3.83 8.71
N ASN A 169 -25.62 3.39 9.52
CA ASN A 169 -25.80 3.77 10.93
C ASN A 169 -26.05 5.27 11.16
N ILE A 170 -26.56 6.00 10.17
CA ILE A 170 -26.92 7.41 10.30
C ILE A 170 -28.41 7.58 9.99
N SER A 171 -29.16 8.12 10.95
CA SER A 171 -30.54 8.56 10.73
C SER A 171 -30.51 9.96 10.13
N VAL A 172 -31.02 10.11 8.91
CA VAL A 172 -31.01 11.39 8.19
C VAL A 172 -32.38 12.08 8.38
N PRO A 173 -32.44 13.30 8.92
CA PRO A 173 -33.68 14.02 9.11
C PRO A 173 -34.16 14.65 7.80
N THR A 174 -35.36 15.21 7.83
CA THR A 174 -35.82 16.18 6.84
C THR A 174 -35.64 17.58 7.43
N PRO A 175 -34.65 18.36 6.97
CA PRO A 175 -34.41 19.69 7.52
C PRO A 175 -35.58 20.64 7.26
N VAL A 176 -35.84 21.54 8.19
CA VAL A 176 -36.91 22.56 8.04
C VAL A 176 -36.46 23.76 7.21
N ASP A 177 -35.17 24.10 7.28
CA ASP A 177 -34.54 25.20 6.55
C ASP A 177 -33.04 24.93 6.31
N LEU A 178 -32.36 25.86 5.64
CA LEU A 178 -30.93 25.73 5.35
C LEU A 178 -30.09 25.72 6.64
N ALA A 179 -30.44 26.52 7.64
CA ALA A 179 -29.68 26.59 8.88
C ALA A 179 -29.73 25.26 9.64
N ASP A 180 -30.90 24.61 9.67
CA ASP A 180 -31.10 23.28 10.22
C ASP A 180 -30.32 22.21 9.46
N ALA A 181 -30.34 22.27 8.13
CA ALA A 181 -29.57 21.35 7.28
C ALA A 181 -28.06 21.44 7.56
N ILE A 182 -27.53 22.67 7.62
CA ILE A 182 -26.10 22.91 7.89
C ILE A 182 -25.74 22.49 9.31
N ARG A 183 -26.56 22.85 10.31
CA ARG A 183 -26.34 22.45 11.70
C ARG A 183 -26.30 20.93 11.85
N TRP A 184 -27.22 20.20 11.22
CA TRP A 184 -27.21 18.74 11.24
C TRP A 184 -25.95 18.17 10.56
N LEU A 185 -25.54 18.73 9.42
CA LEU A 185 -24.31 18.30 8.76
C LEU A 185 -23.08 18.48 9.66
N GLU A 186 -22.97 19.62 10.33
CA GLU A 186 -21.81 19.94 11.17
C GLU A 186 -21.76 19.16 12.48
N ASN A 187 -22.91 18.95 13.12
CA ASN A 187 -22.96 18.37 14.47
C ASN A 187 -23.20 16.86 14.49
N GLU A 188 -23.88 16.32 13.46
CA GLU A 188 -24.28 14.90 13.45
C GLU A 188 -23.61 14.15 12.29
N TYR A 189 -23.64 14.70 11.08
CA TYR A 189 -23.17 13.94 9.90
C TYR A 189 -21.65 13.87 9.79
N ILE A 190 -20.97 15.02 9.76
CA ILE A 190 -19.52 15.12 9.56
C ILE A 190 -18.73 14.45 10.70
N PRO A 191 -19.10 14.60 11.99
CA PRO A 191 -18.40 13.97 13.10
C PRO A 191 -18.44 12.44 13.08
N LEU A 192 -19.46 11.84 12.44
CA LEU A 192 -19.57 10.38 12.25
C LEU A 192 -18.68 9.84 11.12
N GLU A 193 -17.95 10.71 10.42
CA GLU A 193 -16.99 10.37 9.36
C GLU A 193 -17.56 9.42 8.28
N PRO A 194 -18.72 9.75 7.68
CA PRO A 194 -19.39 8.85 6.77
C PRO A 194 -18.55 8.61 5.52
N SER A 195 -18.63 7.39 4.99
CA SER A 195 -17.87 6.97 3.80
C SER A 195 -18.19 7.77 2.51
N THR A 196 -19.28 8.55 2.53
CA THR A 196 -19.69 9.49 1.48
C THR A 196 -18.88 10.79 1.50
N LEU A 197 -18.19 11.08 2.60
CA LEU A 197 -17.28 12.20 2.78
C LEU A 197 -15.84 11.73 2.94
N SER A 198 -14.91 12.67 2.85
CA SER A 198 -13.48 12.41 2.94
C SER A 198 -12.77 13.55 3.64
N PRO A 199 -11.65 13.26 4.33
CA PRO A 199 -10.89 14.29 5.02
C PRO A 199 -10.07 15.13 4.03
N GLY A 200 -9.83 16.40 4.37
CA GLY A 200 -8.93 17.26 3.60
C GLY A 200 -7.47 16.85 3.73
N ALA A 201 -7.10 16.24 4.86
CA ALA A 201 -5.78 15.64 5.09
C ALA A 201 -5.92 14.28 5.78
N MET A 202 -5.29 13.25 5.21
CA MET A 202 -5.31 11.90 5.79
C MET A 202 -4.41 11.82 7.01
N SER A 203 -4.80 11.06 8.02
CA SER A 203 -3.90 10.70 9.11
C SER A 203 -2.68 9.96 8.56
N ASN A 204 -1.50 10.34 9.03
CA ASN A 204 -0.22 9.69 8.77
C ASN A 204 0.68 9.74 10.01
N ALA A 205 0.07 9.62 11.19
CA ALA A 205 0.80 9.49 12.44
C ALA A 205 1.43 8.09 12.54
N PRO A 206 2.62 7.94 13.16
CA PRO A 206 3.48 8.96 13.76
C PRO A 206 4.50 9.58 12.78
N ASP A 207 4.43 9.21 11.50
CA ASP A 207 5.38 9.63 10.44
C ASP A 207 5.37 11.15 10.18
N ARG A 208 4.26 11.84 10.48
CA ARG A 208 4.16 13.30 10.39
C ARG A 208 3.96 13.91 11.77
N PHE A 209 4.64 15.03 12.03
CA PHE A 209 4.62 15.73 13.32
C PHE A 209 3.19 16.07 13.77
N ASP A 210 2.39 16.68 12.90
CA ASP A 210 0.99 17.02 13.17
C ASP A 210 0.03 15.82 13.13
N GLY A 211 0.52 14.64 12.73
CA GLY A 211 -0.25 13.43 12.55
C GLY A 211 -0.95 13.30 11.20
N PHE A 212 -0.72 14.20 10.24
CA PHE A 212 -1.40 14.22 8.94
C PHE A 212 -0.45 14.27 7.75
N HIS A 213 -0.86 13.66 6.65
CA HIS A 213 -0.10 13.65 5.40
C HIS A 213 0.18 15.09 4.93
N SER A 214 1.43 15.40 4.56
CA SER A 214 1.83 16.77 4.21
C SER A 214 1.10 17.31 2.98
N PHE A 215 0.68 16.43 2.06
CA PHE A 215 -0.20 16.78 0.94
C PHE A 215 -1.67 16.60 1.30
N ASN A 216 -2.44 17.68 1.12
CA ASN A 216 -3.90 17.65 1.24
C ASN A 216 -4.55 17.01 0.01
N LYS A 217 -5.87 16.76 0.09
CA LYS A 217 -6.71 16.20 -0.98
C LYS A 217 -6.50 16.90 -2.33
N CYS A 218 -6.29 18.22 -2.34
CA CYS A 218 -6.04 19.03 -3.54
C CYS A 218 -4.82 18.55 -4.37
N CYS A 219 -3.74 18.11 -3.73
CA CYS A 219 -2.49 17.73 -4.40
C CYS A 219 -2.09 16.28 -4.22
N ARG A 220 -2.70 15.54 -3.27
CA ARG A 220 -2.25 14.19 -2.89
C ARG A 220 -2.18 13.25 -4.08
N HIS A 221 -3.22 13.20 -4.91
CA HIS A 221 -3.28 12.30 -6.06
C HIS A 221 -2.17 12.55 -7.13
N LYS A 222 -1.65 13.78 -7.22
CA LYS A 222 -0.57 14.16 -8.16
C LYS A 222 0.82 14.08 -7.53
N ALA A 223 0.93 14.31 -6.23
CA ALA A 223 2.19 14.41 -5.51
C ALA A 223 2.61 13.10 -4.82
N ASP A 224 1.63 12.24 -4.52
CA ASP A 224 1.84 10.90 -3.96
C ASP A 224 1.73 9.87 -5.07
N THR A 225 2.86 9.61 -5.74
CA THR A 225 2.98 8.73 -6.91
C THR A 225 2.77 7.24 -6.58
N GLY A 226 2.49 6.90 -5.32
CA GLY A 226 2.21 5.53 -4.88
C GLY A 226 0.79 5.04 -5.18
N ARG A 227 -0.15 5.91 -5.59
CA ARG A 227 -1.57 5.56 -5.77
C ARG A 227 -2.22 6.28 -6.95
N HIS A 228 -1.85 5.91 -8.19
CA HIS A 228 -2.59 6.33 -9.38
C HIS A 228 -4.00 5.71 -9.39
N THR A 229 -5.03 6.46 -9.80
CA THR A 229 -6.44 6.04 -9.74
C THR A 229 -6.76 4.91 -10.73
N GLU A 230 -6.06 4.88 -11.87
CA GLU A 230 -6.15 3.81 -12.88
C GLU A 230 -5.66 2.47 -12.34
N ASN A 231 -4.77 2.50 -11.35
CA ASN A 231 -4.23 1.31 -10.68
C ASN A 231 -5.23 0.64 -9.72
N LEU A 232 -6.29 1.34 -9.31
CA LEU A 232 -7.27 0.90 -8.30
C LEU A 232 -8.56 0.32 -8.91
N LYS A 233 -8.78 0.52 -10.21
CA LYS A 233 -9.95 0.02 -10.93
C LYS A 233 -9.59 -1.26 -11.69
N THR A 234 -9.64 -2.41 -11.03
CA THR A 234 -10.22 -3.61 -11.64
C THR A 234 -10.53 -4.68 -10.60
N TYR A 235 -11.69 -5.30 -10.79
CA TYR A 235 -12.36 -6.19 -9.86
C TYR A 235 -11.57 -7.49 -9.65
N THR A 236 -11.55 -7.93 -8.38
CA THR A 236 -11.08 -9.24 -7.84
C THR A 236 -9.63 -9.68 -8.02
N SER A 237 -8.81 -9.03 -8.86
CA SER A 237 -7.40 -9.43 -9.02
C SER A 237 -6.41 -8.63 -8.17
N ASP A 238 -5.59 -9.28 -7.34
CA ASP A 238 -4.51 -8.61 -6.64
C ASP A 238 -3.26 -8.49 -7.52
N ARG A 239 -3.07 -7.31 -8.10
CA ARG A 239 -1.93 -7.03 -8.97
C ARG A 239 -0.57 -7.10 -8.26
N ARG A 240 -0.54 -7.00 -6.93
CA ARG A 240 0.70 -6.90 -6.15
C ARG A 240 1.57 -8.14 -6.31
N VAL A 241 0.98 -9.31 -6.58
CA VAL A 241 1.73 -10.54 -6.89
C VAL A 241 2.68 -10.33 -8.08
N PHE A 242 2.25 -9.58 -9.10
CA PHE A 242 3.06 -9.26 -10.28
C PHE A 242 4.00 -8.07 -10.03
N GLU A 243 3.59 -7.10 -9.23
CA GLU A 243 4.42 -5.94 -8.89
C GLU A 243 5.62 -6.31 -8.02
N PHE A 244 5.44 -7.29 -7.12
CA PHE A 244 6.49 -7.82 -6.24
C PHE A 244 7.12 -9.11 -6.75
N TRP A 245 6.72 -9.57 -7.95
CA TRP A 245 7.22 -10.80 -8.57
C TRP A 245 7.10 -12.03 -7.65
N SER A 246 6.03 -12.06 -6.85
CA SER A 246 5.75 -13.15 -5.91
C SER A 246 5.15 -14.35 -6.64
N GLU A 247 5.44 -15.55 -6.15
CA GLU A 247 4.89 -16.80 -6.67
C GLU A 247 3.49 -17.09 -6.09
N GLY A 248 2.91 -18.23 -6.45
CA GLY A 248 1.66 -18.75 -5.91
C GLY A 248 0.56 -18.87 -6.97
N ASN A 249 -0.48 -19.64 -6.63
CA ASN A 249 -1.65 -19.82 -7.47
C ASN A 249 -2.55 -18.58 -7.41
N TRP A 250 -2.07 -17.50 -8.03
CA TRP A 250 -2.72 -16.19 -8.05
C TRP A 250 -4.13 -16.23 -8.65
N ALA A 251 -4.40 -17.16 -9.56
CA ALA A 251 -5.72 -17.31 -10.17
C ALA A 251 -6.74 -17.90 -9.19
N ALA A 252 -6.35 -18.90 -8.40
CA ALA A 252 -7.19 -19.42 -7.32
C ALA A 252 -7.37 -18.38 -6.21
N ALA A 253 -6.31 -17.67 -5.85
CA ALA A 253 -6.36 -16.64 -4.82
C ALA A 253 -7.29 -15.47 -5.21
N ASP A 254 -7.17 -14.95 -6.44
CA ASP A 254 -8.06 -13.92 -6.99
C ASP A 254 -9.53 -14.39 -7.00
N ARG A 255 -9.77 -15.67 -7.35
CA ARG A 255 -11.11 -16.27 -7.32
C ARG A 255 -11.67 -16.30 -5.90
N LEU A 256 -10.89 -16.74 -4.91
CA LEU A 256 -11.31 -16.77 -3.51
C LEU A 256 -11.58 -15.38 -2.95
N MET A 257 -10.76 -14.38 -3.28
CA MET A 257 -11.05 -12.98 -2.93
C MET A 257 -12.40 -12.50 -3.49
N GLY A 258 -12.78 -12.99 -4.67
CA GLY A 258 -14.12 -12.77 -5.24
C GLY A 258 -15.23 -13.44 -4.44
N LEU A 259 -15.02 -14.71 -4.04
CA LEU A 259 -15.98 -15.47 -3.23
C LEU A 259 -16.17 -14.88 -1.83
N ILE A 260 -15.12 -14.38 -1.19
CA ILE A 260 -15.22 -13.70 0.12
C ILE A 260 -16.18 -12.51 0.04
N LYS A 261 -16.09 -11.72 -1.04
CA LYS A 261 -16.96 -10.54 -1.23
C LYS A 261 -18.42 -10.90 -1.46
N THR A 262 -18.71 -12.08 -1.99
CA THR A 262 -20.07 -12.47 -2.40
C THR A 262 -20.73 -13.43 -1.41
N GLN A 263 -20.02 -14.48 -0.98
CA GLN A 263 -20.52 -15.55 -0.12
C GLN A 263 -20.32 -15.25 1.37
N PHE A 264 -19.20 -14.64 1.75
CA PHE A 264 -18.83 -14.40 3.17
C PHE A 264 -19.09 -12.97 3.64
N LYS A 265 -19.98 -12.23 2.97
CA LYS A 265 -20.30 -10.82 3.28
C LYS A 265 -20.83 -10.58 4.70
N ASN A 266 -21.37 -11.61 5.35
CA ASN A 266 -21.98 -11.56 6.68
C ASN A 266 -21.10 -12.23 7.76
N GLU A 267 -19.94 -12.78 7.38
CA GLU A 267 -19.03 -13.40 8.34
C GLU A 267 -18.42 -12.34 9.27
N ALA A 268 -18.13 -12.76 10.49
CA ALA A 268 -17.46 -11.91 11.46
C ALA A 268 -16.00 -11.64 11.04
N CYS A 269 -15.50 -10.45 11.39
CA CYS A 269 -14.10 -10.09 11.16
C CYS A 269 -13.24 -10.49 12.36
N ALA A 270 -12.02 -10.98 12.12
CA ALA A 270 -11.11 -11.40 13.19
C ALA A 270 -10.72 -10.26 14.15
N ASP A 271 -10.75 -9.01 13.66
CA ASP A 271 -10.50 -7.81 14.46
C ASP A 271 -11.72 -7.30 15.23
N GLY A 272 -12.87 -7.99 15.15
CA GLY A 272 -14.13 -7.56 15.76
C GLY A 272 -14.75 -6.31 15.11
N GLY A 273 -14.19 -5.83 13.98
CA GLY A 273 -14.68 -4.64 13.29
C GLY A 273 -15.98 -4.87 12.53
N ASP A 274 -16.78 -3.81 12.42
CA ASP A 274 -18.08 -3.84 11.73
C ASP A 274 -17.97 -3.86 10.20
N GLY A 275 -18.94 -4.55 9.57
CA GLY A 275 -19.12 -4.54 8.12
C GLY A 275 -18.62 -5.82 7.43
N PRO A 276 -18.79 -5.91 6.10
CA PRO A 276 -18.41 -7.11 5.37
C PRO A 276 -16.90 -7.31 5.44
N PRO A 277 -16.44 -8.54 5.69
CA PRO A 277 -15.02 -8.83 5.79
C PRO A 277 -14.32 -8.61 4.46
N THR A 278 -13.03 -8.28 4.56
CA THR A 278 -12.12 -8.16 3.44
C THR A 278 -11.05 -9.23 3.55
N ALA A 279 -10.63 -9.75 2.40
CA ALA A 279 -9.57 -10.74 2.30
C ALA A 279 -8.21 -10.09 2.62
N ASP A 280 -7.60 -10.49 3.74
CA ASP A 280 -6.25 -10.11 4.12
C ASP A 280 -5.28 -11.27 3.93
N HIS A 281 -4.09 -10.97 3.40
CA HIS A 281 -3.07 -11.96 3.12
C HIS A 281 -2.41 -12.44 4.42
N ILE A 282 -2.43 -13.75 4.66
CA ILE A 282 -1.59 -14.39 5.67
C ILE A 282 -0.21 -14.57 5.06
N GLY A 283 0.72 -13.67 5.41
CA GLY A 283 1.99 -13.49 4.70
C GLY A 283 1.86 -12.44 3.58
N PRO A 284 2.33 -11.20 3.78
CA PRO A 284 2.20 -10.13 2.79
C PRO A 284 3.03 -10.37 1.52
N LEU A 285 2.41 -10.19 0.34
CA LEU A 285 3.08 -10.31 -0.97
C LEU A 285 4.33 -9.43 -1.09
N SER A 286 4.28 -8.21 -0.52
CA SER A 286 5.41 -7.28 -0.52
C SER A 286 6.65 -7.75 0.27
N LEU A 287 6.52 -8.85 1.02
CA LEU A 287 7.60 -9.49 1.77
C LEU A 287 8.08 -10.79 1.11
N GLY A 288 7.53 -11.15 -0.06
CA GLY A 288 7.91 -12.35 -0.80
C GLY A 288 7.05 -13.57 -0.55
N PHE A 289 5.99 -13.47 0.26
CA PHE A 289 5.03 -14.58 0.42
C PHE A 289 4.23 -14.83 -0.86
N CYS A 290 3.82 -16.08 -1.05
CA CYS A 290 3.07 -16.50 -2.22
C CYS A 290 1.62 -15.98 -2.18
N HIS A 291 1.04 -15.66 -3.34
CA HIS A 291 -0.39 -15.38 -3.47
C HIS A 291 -1.18 -16.69 -3.46
N ARG A 292 -1.55 -17.11 -2.25
CA ARG A 292 -2.25 -18.37 -1.99
C ARG A 292 -3.75 -18.13 -1.81
N PRO A 293 -4.60 -19.11 -2.12
CA PRO A 293 -6.02 -19.03 -1.84
C PRO A 293 -6.32 -19.33 -0.36
N GLU A 294 -5.72 -18.58 0.56
CA GLU A 294 -5.98 -18.66 2.00
C GLU A 294 -5.90 -17.23 2.57
N PHE A 295 -7.00 -16.73 3.13
CA PHE A 295 -7.10 -15.36 3.60
C PHE A 295 -7.67 -15.29 5.01
N GLN A 296 -7.18 -14.34 5.78
CA GLN A 296 -7.80 -13.91 7.03
C GLN A 296 -8.90 -12.89 6.72
N LEU A 297 -10.04 -13.02 7.37
CA LEU A 297 -11.16 -12.11 7.26
C LEU A 297 -10.97 -10.94 8.23
N LEU A 298 -10.70 -9.75 7.69
CA LEU A 298 -10.53 -8.52 8.47
C LEU A 298 -11.50 -7.43 8.02
N SER A 299 -11.88 -6.53 8.93
CA SER A 299 -12.59 -5.31 8.58
C SER A 299 -11.75 -4.46 7.64
N ARG A 300 -12.40 -3.64 6.80
CA ARG A 300 -11.69 -2.77 5.83
C ARG A 300 -10.66 -1.87 6.52
N SER A 301 -10.98 -1.36 7.71
CA SER A 301 -10.07 -0.53 8.49
C SER A 301 -8.87 -1.30 9.01
N ALA A 302 -9.07 -2.51 9.53
CA ALA A 302 -7.98 -3.33 10.08
C ALA A 302 -7.05 -3.82 8.96
N ASN A 303 -7.60 -4.30 7.84
CA ASN A 303 -6.82 -4.69 6.67
C ASN A 303 -5.94 -3.52 6.18
N SER A 304 -6.53 -2.32 6.03
CA SER A 304 -5.77 -1.12 5.65
C SER A 304 -4.71 -0.72 6.67
N ALA A 305 -4.91 -1.00 7.97
CA ALA A 305 -3.97 -0.65 9.03
C ALA A 305 -2.81 -1.66 9.15
N LYS A 306 -3.08 -2.96 8.98
CA LYS A 306 -2.09 -4.05 9.03
C LYS A 306 -1.02 -3.87 7.92
N ASN A 307 -1.45 -3.44 6.73
CA ASN A 307 -0.58 -3.15 5.59
C ASN A 307 0.32 -4.35 5.23
N ASN A 308 1.62 -4.29 5.52
CA ASN A 308 2.56 -5.40 5.26
C ASN A 308 3.25 -5.91 6.53
N ARG A 309 2.64 -5.68 7.70
CA ARG A 309 3.17 -6.17 8.97
C ARG A 309 2.65 -7.59 9.21
N MET A 310 3.55 -8.50 9.57
CA MET A 310 3.17 -9.83 10.04
C MET A 310 3.04 -9.84 11.57
N THR A 311 2.15 -10.69 12.04
CA THR A 311 1.98 -11.06 13.45
C THR A 311 2.54 -12.46 13.70
N LEU A 312 2.70 -12.83 14.98
CA LEU A 312 3.03 -14.19 15.38
C LEU A 312 1.98 -15.19 14.87
N SER A 313 0.70 -14.82 14.90
CA SER A 313 -0.38 -15.65 14.37
C SER A 313 -0.22 -15.91 12.86
N ASP A 314 0.17 -14.90 12.08
CA ASP A 314 0.48 -15.09 10.66
C ASP A 314 1.59 -16.13 10.47
N VAL A 315 2.68 -16.02 11.24
CA VAL A 315 3.81 -16.98 11.17
C VAL A 315 3.39 -18.40 11.54
N GLN A 316 2.58 -18.56 12.59
CA GLN A 316 2.06 -19.86 13.01
C GLN A 316 1.18 -20.50 11.93
N ASN A 317 0.30 -19.71 11.30
CA ASN A 317 -0.52 -20.18 10.18
C ASN A 317 0.34 -20.60 8.99
N LEU A 318 1.32 -19.79 8.61
CA LEU A 318 2.26 -20.11 7.52
C LEU A 318 3.03 -21.42 7.79
N LEU A 319 3.51 -21.61 9.03
CA LEU A 319 4.15 -22.87 9.44
C LEU A 319 3.20 -24.07 9.36
N ALA A 320 1.94 -23.90 9.77
CA ALA A 320 0.94 -24.95 9.65
C ALA A 320 0.69 -25.30 8.19
N THR A 321 0.62 -24.31 7.29
CA THR A 321 0.46 -24.57 5.87
C THR A 321 1.68 -25.26 5.25
N GLU A 322 2.91 -24.86 5.60
CA GLU A 322 4.11 -25.56 5.12
C GLU A 322 4.13 -27.03 5.52
N ARG A 323 3.67 -27.36 6.73
CA ARG A 323 3.55 -28.77 7.18
C ARG A 323 2.56 -29.59 6.36
N ARG A 324 1.60 -28.94 5.69
CA ARG A 324 0.70 -29.59 4.72
C ARG A 324 1.35 -29.80 3.34
N GLY A 325 2.61 -29.41 3.17
CA GLY A 325 3.36 -29.53 1.91
C GLY A 325 3.12 -28.36 0.95
N GLU A 326 2.46 -27.30 1.40
CA GLU A 326 2.22 -26.11 0.57
C GLU A 326 3.38 -25.12 0.64
N ARG A 327 3.74 -24.55 -0.51
CA ARG A 327 4.76 -23.49 -0.59
C ARG A 327 4.16 -22.15 -0.16
N VAL A 328 4.75 -21.55 0.88
CA VAL A 328 4.24 -20.29 1.46
C VAL A 328 5.02 -19.06 1.02
N ILE A 329 6.26 -19.23 0.56
CA ILE A 329 7.15 -18.14 0.21
C ILE A 329 7.82 -18.36 -1.15
N SER A 330 8.07 -17.26 -1.86
CA SER A 330 8.67 -17.25 -3.19
C SER A 330 10.15 -17.63 -3.13
N TRP A 331 10.66 -18.21 -4.22
CA TRP A 331 12.04 -18.73 -4.34
C TRP A 331 13.12 -17.81 -3.75
N TYR A 332 13.00 -16.49 -3.96
CA TYR A 332 14.00 -15.52 -3.54
C TYR A 332 14.05 -15.28 -2.03
N ALA A 333 13.08 -15.75 -1.25
CA ALA A 333 13.02 -15.54 0.20
C ALA A 333 13.02 -16.84 1.02
N VAL A 334 13.09 -18.00 0.36
CA VAL A 334 13.07 -19.34 0.98
C VAL A 334 14.13 -19.48 2.06
N GLU A 335 15.39 -19.13 1.77
CA GLU A 335 16.49 -19.33 2.71
C GLU A 335 16.33 -18.48 3.98
N LEU A 336 16.02 -17.19 3.83
CA LEU A 336 15.84 -16.28 4.96
C LEU A 336 14.67 -16.74 5.85
N TRP A 337 13.56 -17.13 5.24
CA TRP A 337 12.40 -17.67 5.96
C TRP A 337 12.73 -18.96 6.69
N ASN A 338 13.38 -19.93 6.04
CA ASN A 338 13.71 -21.22 6.65
C ASN A 338 14.62 -21.09 7.87
N ARG A 339 15.55 -20.14 7.85
CA ARG A 339 16.44 -19.87 8.98
C ARG A 339 15.75 -19.24 10.18
N LEU A 340 14.75 -18.40 9.94
CA LEU A 340 14.18 -17.55 10.99
C LEU A 340 12.79 -17.98 11.47
N LYS A 341 12.01 -18.72 10.67
CA LYS A 341 10.60 -19.01 10.95
C LYS A 341 10.33 -19.68 12.30
N PHE A 342 11.26 -20.51 12.79
CA PHE A 342 11.14 -21.19 14.10
C PHE A 342 11.69 -20.36 15.28
N THR A 343 12.33 -19.22 15.00
CA THR A 343 12.84 -18.31 16.03
C THR A 343 11.80 -17.32 16.52
N ILE A 344 10.66 -17.22 15.83
CA ILE A 344 9.62 -16.22 16.08
C ILE A 344 8.75 -16.67 17.25
N LYS A 345 8.79 -15.91 18.36
CA LYS A 345 8.02 -16.20 19.58
C LYS A 345 7.04 -15.09 19.95
N THR A 346 7.21 -13.90 19.36
CA THR A 346 6.43 -12.69 19.66
C THR A 346 6.07 -11.93 18.39
N ASP A 347 5.12 -10.99 18.48
CA ASP A 347 4.81 -10.07 17.39
C ASP A 347 6.00 -9.15 17.03
N GLU A 348 6.89 -8.85 18.00
CA GLU A 348 8.10 -8.08 17.71
C GLU A 348 9.09 -8.89 16.86
N ASP A 349 9.26 -10.18 17.15
CA ASP A 349 10.06 -11.08 16.31
C ASP A 349 9.48 -11.15 14.88
N ALA A 350 8.16 -11.24 14.76
CA ALA A 350 7.47 -11.27 13.46
C ALA A 350 7.67 -9.95 12.69
N LEU A 351 7.70 -8.82 13.40
CA LEU A 351 7.99 -7.51 12.83
C LEU A 351 9.45 -7.39 12.37
N ILE A 352 10.41 -7.91 13.15
CA ILE A 352 11.84 -7.99 12.78
C ILE A 352 11.98 -8.79 11.48
N LEU A 353 11.42 -9.99 11.43
CA LEU A 353 11.42 -10.83 10.23
C LEU A 353 10.77 -10.11 9.04
N SER A 354 9.67 -9.41 9.25
CA SER A 354 9.00 -8.62 8.21
C SER A 354 9.91 -7.54 7.60
N LYS A 355 10.76 -6.88 8.41
CA LYS A 355 11.72 -5.89 7.91
C LYS A 355 12.83 -6.54 7.10
N MET A 356 13.36 -7.68 7.57
CA MET A 356 14.42 -8.42 6.88
C MET A 356 13.95 -8.96 5.52
N LEU A 357 12.75 -9.57 5.49
CA LEU A 357 12.11 -10.04 4.26
C LEU A 357 11.86 -8.91 3.26
N ARG A 358 11.55 -7.70 3.74
CA ARG A 358 11.41 -6.52 2.88
C ARG A 358 12.72 -6.14 2.19
N ASP A 359 13.83 -6.16 2.92
CA ASP A 359 15.14 -5.87 2.32
C ASP A 359 15.55 -6.98 1.35
N ASN A 360 15.33 -8.24 1.71
CA ASN A 360 15.51 -9.38 0.82
C ASN A 360 14.72 -9.24 -0.50
N GLN A 361 13.44 -8.87 -0.40
CA GLN A 361 12.56 -8.63 -1.54
C GLN A 361 13.08 -7.48 -2.44
N ARG A 362 13.64 -6.42 -1.85
CA ARG A 362 14.23 -5.31 -2.62
C ARG A 362 15.49 -5.72 -3.37
N ILE A 363 16.32 -6.59 -2.78
CA ILE A 363 17.50 -7.15 -3.46
C ILE A 363 17.04 -8.03 -4.63
N ALA A 364 16.04 -8.90 -4.42
CA ALA A 364 15.45 -9.68 -5.50
C ALA A 364 14.93 -8.79 -6.65
N MET A 365 14.19 -7.73 -6.35
CA MET A 365 13.74 -6.76 -7.37
C MET A 365 14.88 -6.05 -8.09
N HIS A 366 16.01 -5.82 -7.42
CA HIS A 366 17.19 -5.24 -8.04
C HIS A 366 17.84 -6.21 -9.03
N ILE A 367 17.98 -7.48 -8.67
CA ILE A 367 18.45 -8.56 -9.56
C ILE A 367 17.54 -8.68 -10.79
N LEU A 368 16.22 -8.71 -10.59
CA LEU A 368 15.26 -8.75 -11.70
C LEU A 368 15.39 -7.53 -12.61
N TRP A 369 15.63 -6.34 -12.04
CA TRP A 369 15.87 -5.13 -12.81
C TRP A 369 17.16 -5.21 -13.64
N LEU A 370 18.25 -5.79 -13.12
CA LEU A 370 19.48 -5.98 -13.89
C LEU A 370 19.25 -6.85 -15.12
N LEU A 371 18.47 -7.94 -14.98
CA LEU A 371 18.09 -8.81 -16.10
C LEU A 371 17.17 -8.09 -17.10
N PHE A 372 16.25 -7.26 -16.60
CA PHE A 372 15.39 -6.43 -17.43
C PHE A 372 16.20 -5.42 -18.25
N ALA A 373 17.18 -4.74 -17.63
CA ALA A 373 18.07 -3.79 -18.31
C ALA A 373 18.91 -4.47 -19.40
N ASN A 374 19.22 -5.76 -19.23
CA ASN A 374 19.88 -6.61 -20.21
C ASN A 374 18.90 -7.35 -21.16
N LYS A 375 17.64 -6.88 -21.22
CA LYS A 375 16.60 -7.34 -22.16
C LYS A 375 16.26 -8.84 -22.08
N LYS A 376 16.47 -9.48 -20.92
CA LYS A 376 16.18 -10.91 -20.70
C LYS A 376 14.69 -11.16 -20.39
N PHE A 377 13.82 -10.70 -21.27
CA PHE A 377 12.37 -10.64 -21.06
C PHE A 377 11.71 -12.02 -21.00
N THR A 378 12.17 -12.96 -21.80
CA THR A 378 11.69 -14.34 -21.86
C THR A 378 11.96 -15.06 -20.54
N PHE A 379 13.17 -14.93 -20.02
CA PHE A 379 13.53 -15.45 -18.71
C PHE A 379 12.66 -14.84 -17.62
N LEU A 380 12.51 -13.52 -17.60
CA LEU A 380 11.65 -12.84 -16.63
C LEU A 380 10.20 -13.32 -16.71
N ALA A 381 9.61 -13.39 -17.90
CA ALA A 381 8.23 -13.86 -18.09
C ALA A 381 8.02 -15.30 -17.56
N SER A 382 9.06 -16.15 -17.60
CA SER A 382 9.01 -17.50 -17.05
C SER A 382 8.74 -17.54 -15.53
N LEU A 383 9.10 -16.49 -14.79
CA LEU A 383 8.94 -16.38 -13.34
C LEU A 383 7.50 -16.00 -12.90
N LEU A 384 6.61 -15.68 -13.82
CA LEU A 384 5.26 -15.16 -13.50
C LEU A 384 4.18 -16.25 -13.28
N GLU A 385 4.58 -17.52 -13.29
CA GLU A 385 3.69 -18.69 -13.16
C GLU A 385 2.41 -18.60 -14.03
N LEU A 386 2.59 -18.18 -15.29
CA LEU A 386 1.50 -17.89 -16.24
C LEU A 386 0.59 -19.10 -16.54
N LYS A 387 1.04 -20.31 -16.21
CA LYS A 387 0.24 -21.55 -16.26
C LYS A 387 -1.09 -21.44 -15.50
N HIS A 388 -1.13 -20.67 -14.40
CA HIS A 388 -2.36 -20.49 -13.62
C HIS A 388 -3.46 -19.74 -14.40
N ALA A 389 -3.12 -19.00 -15.45
CA ALA A 389 -4.08 -18.34 -16.32
C ALA A 389 -4.96 -19.33 -17.11
N GLU A 390 -4.51 -20.58 -17.27
CA GLU A 390 -5.17 -21.61 -18.08
C GLU A 390 -6.32 -22.30 -17.34
N TYR A 391 -6.47 -22.07 -16.04
CA TYR A 391 -7.43 -22.78 -15.21
C TYR A 391 -8.46 -21.86 -14.56
N ASN A 392 -9.71 -22.30 -14.53
CA ASN A 392 -10.72 -21.91 -13.56
C ASN A 392 -10.54 -22.76 -12.31
N TYR A 393 -10.91 -22.19 -11.17
CA TYR A 393 -10.77 -22.85 -9.87
C TYR A 393 -12.08 -22.83 -9.11
N ASP A 394 -12.45 -23.99 -8.57
CA ASP A 394 -13.61 -24.18 -7.72
C ASP A 394 -13.18 -24.76 -6.36
N PHE A 395 -13.73 -24.18 -5.30
CA PHE A 395 -13.39 -24.50 -3.92
C PHE A 395 -14.44 -25.43 -3.34
N ILE A 396 -14.09 -26.70 -3.14
CA ILE A 396 -14.99 -27.72 -2.60
C ILE A 396 -14.99 -27.62 -1.07
N CYS A 397 -16.18 -27.62 -0.48
CA CYS A 397 -16.40 -27.45 0.96
C CYS A 397 -15.76 -26.16 1.50
N LEU A 398 -15.84 -25.06 0.74
CA LEU A 398 -15.34 -23.76 1.17
C LEU A 398 -16.11 -23.26 2.40
N HIS A 399 -15.38 -22.95 3.47
CA HIS A 399 -15.91 -22.44 4.72
C HIS A 399 -14.91 -21.48 5.38
N VAL A 400 -15.30 -20.93 6.52
CA VAL A 400 -14.43 -20.09 7.37
C VAL A 400 -14.21 -20.81 8.68
N ASP A 401 -12.95 -21.06 9.03
CA ASP A 401 -12.55 -21.58 10.34
C ASP A 401 -11.70 -20.52 11.05
N LYS A 402 -12.10 -20.14 12.27
CA LYS A 402 -11.43 -19.09 13.07
C LYS A 402 -11.06 -17.85 12.26
N PHE A 403 -12.02 -17.35 11.48
CA PHE A 403 -11.86 -16.18 10.59
C PHE A 403 -10.87 -16.35 9.43
N ILE A 404 -10.44 -17.58 9.13
CA ILE A 404 -9.56 -17.90 7.99
C ILE A 404 -10.35 -18.77 7.01
N THR A 405 -10.26 -18.46 5.72
CA THR A 405 -10.89 -19.29 4.70
C THR A 405 -10.21 -20.65 4.60
N SER A 406 -11.01 -21.71 4.58
CA SER A 406 -10.56 -23.09 4.45
C SER A 406 -11.43 -23.86 3.46
N TYR A 407 -10.86 -24.86 2.81
CA TYR A 407 -11.54 -25.72 1.85
C TYR A 407 -10.92 -27.12 1.88
N GLU A 408 -11.69 -28.12 1.49
CA GLU A 408 -11.23 -29.51 1.47
C GLU A 408 -10.41 -29.80 0.22
N ARG A 409 -10.88 -29.32 -0.93
CA ARG A 409 -10.25 -29.57 -2.23
C ARG A 409 -10.39 -28.38 -3.16
N LEU A 410 -9.34 -28.16 -3.96
CA LEU A 410 -9.34 -27.20 -5.06
C LEU A 410 -9.47 -27.98 -6.38
N GLU A 411 -10.56 -27.75 -7.11
CA GLU A 411 -10.76 -28.32 -8.43
C GLU A 411 -10.36 -27.32 -9.51
N ALA A 412 -9.72 -27.83 -10.57
CA ALA A 412 -9.25 -27.02 -11.68
C ALA A 412 -9.88 -27.50 -12.99
N SER A 413 -10.44 -26.57 -13.77
CA SER A 413 -10.96 -26.84 -15.11
C SER A 413 -10.33 -25.88 -16.12
N LEU A 414 -10.16 -26.32 -17.37
CA LEU A 414 -9.53 -25.49 -18.40
C LEU A 414 -10.41 -24.28 -18.75
N LYS A 415 -9.77 -23.12 -18.87
CA LYS A 415 -10.36 -21.90 -19.41
C LYS A 415 -10.39 -21.93 -20.93
N SER A 416 -11.22 -21.08 -21.52
CA SER A 416 -11.13 -20.82 -22.95
C SER A 416 -9.73 -20.27 -23.29
N PRO A 417 -9.12 -20.69 -24.43
CA PRO A 417 -7.80 -20.22 -24.83
C PRO A 417 -7.71 -18.69 -24.93
N GLN A 418 -8.78 -18.05 -25.41
CA GLN A 418 -8.86 -16.60 -25.55
C GLN A 418 -8.76 -15.87 -24.19
N TYR A 419 -9.49 -16.35 -23.17
CA TYR A 419 -9.47 -15.75 -21.85
C TYR A 419 -8.14 -16.01 -21.12
N ALA A 420 -7.57 -17.21 -21.31
CA ALA A 420 -6.24 -17.53 -20.79
C ALA A 420 -5.18 -16.58 -21.38
N ALA A 421 -5.19 -16.35 -22.69
CA ALA A 421 -4.28 -15.43 -23.38
C ALA A 421 -4.40 -13.98 -22.89
N GLU A 422 -5.64 -13.51 -22.71
CA GLU A 422 -5.91 -12.19 -22.16
C GLU A 422 -5.33 -12.03 -20.74
N GLN A 423 -5.50 -13.04 -19.87
CA GLN A 423 -4.91 -12.99 -18.54
C GLN A 423 -3.38 -12.99 -18.61
N LYS A 424 -2.76 -13.87 -19.40
CA LYS A 424 -1.30 -13.94 -19.54
C LYS A 424 -0.70 -12.60 -20.00
N SER A 425 -1.23 -12.02 -21.07
CA SER A 425 -0.78 -10.73 -21.61
C SER A 425 -0.89 -9.59 -20.59
N ARG A 426 -2.03 -9.49 -19.90
CA ARG A 426 -2.24 -8.50 -18.84
C ARG A 426 -1.23 -8.66 -17.70
N ARG A 427 -0.94 -9.89 -17.28
CA ARG A 427 -0.01 -10.16 -16.16
C ARG A 427 1.43 -9.83 -16.51
N ILE A 428 1.87 -10.21 -17.71
CA ILE A 428 3.18 -9.79 -18.26
C ILE A 428 3.26 -8.26 -18.25
N ARG A 429 2.27 -7.57 -18.81
CA ARG A 429 2.29 -6.10 -18.87
C ARG A 429 2.44 -5.47 -17.48
N ILE A 430 1.62 -5.87 -16.51
CA ILE A 430 1.68 -5.34 -15.13
C ILE A 430 3.05 -5.59 -14.49
N ALA A 431 3.59 -6.80 -14.61
CA ALA A 431 4.88 -7.14 -14.02
C ALA A 431 6.03 -6.30 -14.59
N PHE A 432 6.06 -6.14 -15.92
CA PHE A 432 7.10 -5.40 -16.63
C PHE A 432 6.99 -3.89 -16.43
N GLU A 433 5.77 -3.33 -16.43
CA GLU A 433 5.54 -1.93 -16.06
C GLU A 433 6.01 -1.64 -14.63
N ALA A 434 5.71 -2.54 -13.69
CA ALA A 434 6.14 -2.41 -12.29
C ALA A 434 7.66 -2.49 -12.15
N LEU A 435 8.32 -3.38 -12.89
CA LEU A 435 9.78 -3.53 -12.86
C LEU A 435 10.50 -2.35 -13.54
N TYR A 436 9.96 -1.84 -14.65
CA TYR A 436 10.44 -0.60 -15.27
C TYR A 436 10.31 0.59 -14.32
N ALA A 437 9.13 0.79 -13.74
CA ALA A 437 8.89 1.82 -12.72
C ALA A 437 9.72 1.58 -11.44
N TYR A 438 10.16 0.35 -11.19
CA TYR A 438 11.10 0.04 -10.13
C TYR A 438 12.46 0.68 -10.40
N GLY A 439 13.02 0.43 -11.58
CA GLY A 439 14.32 0.91 -12.03
C GLY A 439 14.44 2.43 -12.19
N GLN A 440 13.37 3.11 -12.63
CA GLN A 440 13.37 4.56 -12.89
C GLN A 440 13.43 5.47 -11.63
N LYS A 441 13.39 4.91 -10.41
CA LYS A 441 13.43 5.72 -9.18
C LYS A 441 14.87 5.96 -8.73
N ASP A 442 15.43 7.12 -9.09
CA ASP A 442 16.79 7.54 -8.72
C ASP A 442 17.06 7.58 -7.20
N ASN A 443 16.05 7.94 -6.40
CA ASN A 443 16.19 8.12 -4.94
C ASN A 443 15.86 6.85 -4.13
N ARG A 444 16.06 5.65 -4.67
CA ARG A 444 15.94 4.43 -3.85
C ARG A 444 17.23 4.27 -3.04
N HIS A 445 17.18 4.61 -1.75
CA HIS A 445 18.14 4.08 -0.78
C HIS A 445 18.00 2.55 -0.78
N ARG A 446 18.95 1.86 -1.41
CA ARG A 446 18.98 0.40 -1.54
C ARG A 446 19.98 -0.13 -0.52
N PHE A 447 19.49 -1.00 0.36
CA PHE A 447 20.36 -1.85 1.16
C PHE A 447 20.72 -3.06 0.29
N ILE A 448 21.95 -3.07 -0.23
CA ILE A 448 22.49 -4.15 -1.06
C ILE A 448 23.58 -4.85 -0.26
N LEU A 449 23.53 -6.18 -0.25
CA LEU A 449 24.58 -7.04 0.26
C LEU A 449 25.20 -7.79 -0.92
N HIS A 450 26.50 -8.10 -0.84
CA HIS A 450 27.19 -8.96 -1.81
C HIS A 450 27.07 -8.44 -3.25
N GLU A 451 27.39 -7.16 -3.47
CA GLU A 451 27.23 -6.50 -4.77
C GLU A 451 28.09 -7.17 -5.86
N ASP A 452 29.33 -7.54 -5.55
CA ASP A 452 30.24 -8.22 -6.47
C ASP A 452 29.71 -9.62 -6.83
N GLU A 453 29.20 -10.37 -5.86
CA GLU A 453 28.63 -11.69 -6.09
C GLU A 453 27.33 -11.62 -6.89
N ILE A 454 26.49 -10.60 -6.65
CA ILE A 454 25.30 -10.33 -7.48
C ILE A 454 25.74 -10.03 -8.91
N HIS A 455 26.77 -9.20 -9.10
CA HIS A 455 27.28 -8.88 -10.43
C HIS A 455 27.75 -10.13 -11.18
N ASN A 456 28.61 -10.94 -10.55
CA ASN A 456 29.10 -12.19 -11.10
C ASN A 456 27.98 -13.18 -11.44
N ALA A 457 26.97 -13.29 -10.56
CA ALA A 457 25.81 -14.13 -10.80
C ALA A 457 24.99 -13.66 -12.00
N ILE A 458 24.81 -12.34 -12.15
CA ILE A 458 24.13 -11.76 -13.31
C ILE A 458 24.92 -12.05 -14.58
N GLU A 459 26.24 -11.83 -14.62
CA GLU A 459 27.06 -12.15 -15.79
C GLU A 459 26.94 -13.63 -16.20
N ASN A 460 27.01 -14.55 -15.23
CA ASN A 460 26.80 -15.97 -15.48
C ASN A 460 25.41 -16.25 -16.07
N VAL A 461 24.35 -15.68 -15.50
CA VAL A 461 22.99 -15.79 -16.04
C VAL A 461 22.90 -15.23 -17.46
N LEU A 462 23.56 -14.10 -17.75
CA LEU A 462 23.57 -13.52 -19.09
C LEU A 462 24.23 -14.42 -20.13
N VAL A 463 25.28 -15.16 -19.74
CA VAL A 463 25.94 -16.17 -20.56
C VAL A 463 25.02 -17.38 -20.80
N ILE A 464 24.42 -17.93 -19.73
CA ILE A 464 23.48 -19.05 -19.81
C ILE A 464 22.30 -18.71 -20.75
N LEU A 465 21.83 -17.47 -20.73
CA LEU A 465 20.72 -16.97 -21.53
C LEU A 465 21.13 -16.43 -22.91
N GLN A 466 22.27 -16.85 -23.47
CA GLN A 466 22.64 -16.59 -24.88
C GLN A 466 22.04 -17.60 -25.88
N ASP A 467 20.97 -18.29 -25.47
CA ASP A 467 20.24 -19.22 -26.34
C ASP A 467 19.56 -18.45 -27.51
N PRO A 468 19.82 -18.80 -28.78
CA PRO A 468 19.24 -18.12 -29.94
C PRO A 468 17.70 -18.08 -29.96
N ILE A 469 17.05 -19.11 -29.40
CA ILE A 469 15.58 -19.16 -29.29
C ILE A 469 15.11 -18.11 -28.31
N LEU A 470 15.76 -18.00 -27.15
CA LEU A 470 15.45 -16.98 -26.14
C LEU A 470 15.66 -15.58 -26.68
N LEU A 471 16.79 -15.32 -27.36
CA LEU A 471 17.11 -14.01 -27.93
C LEU A 471 16.06 -13.57 -28.96
N LYS A 472 15.56 -14.50 -29.78
CA LYS A 472 14.48 -14.22 -30.74
C LYS A 472 13.17 -13.85 -30.04
N ILE A 473 12.86 -14.55 -28.94
CA ILE A 473 11.65 -14.26 -28.16
C ILE A 473 11.77 -12.94 -27.41
N ASP A 474 12.95 -12.65 -26.84
CA ASP A 474 13.27 -11.39 -26.17
C ASP A 474 13.04 -10.21 -27.12
N ALA A 475 13.56 -10.26 -28.35
CA ALA A 475 13.37 -9.20 -29.34
C ALA A 475 11.88 -8.98 -29.69
N GLY A 476 11.10 -10.07 -29.80
CA GLY A 476 9.66 -9.97 -30.03
C GLY A 476 8.91 -9.33 -28.85
N LEU A 477 9.18 -9.79 -27.62
CA LEU A 477 8.62 -9.20 -26.41
C LEU A 477 9.01 -7.72 -26.25
N GLU A 478 10.25 -7.37 -26.56
CA GLU A 478 10.73 -5.98 -26.53
C GLU A 478 9.88 -5.10 -27.44
N SER A 479 9.72 -5.50 -28.70
CA SER A 479 9.00 -4.72 -29.70
C SER A 479 7.51 -4.50 -29.34
N LEU A 480 6.92 -5.45 -28.60
CA LEU A 480 5.51 -5.41 -28.22
C LEU A 480 5.28 -4.65 -26.91
N LEU A 481 6.18 -4.80 -25.94
CA LEU A 481 6.10 -4.11 -24.65
C LEU A 481 6.58 -2.65 -24.74
N TYR A 482 7.55 -2.39 -25.61
CA TYR A 482 8.21 -1.09 -25.77
C TYR A 482 8.28 -0.70 -27.27
N PRO A 483 7.13 -0.51 -27.93
CA PRO A 483 7.09 -0.20 -29.35
C PRO A 483 7.76 1.14 -29.65
N SER A 484 8.58 1.19 -30.69
CA SER A 484 9.25 2.42 -31.14
C SER A 484 8.28 3.52 -31.58
N THR A 485 7.07 3.14 -31.99
CA THR A 485 5.97 4.04 -32.33
C THR A 485 5.30 4.67 -31.11
N GLY A 486 5.57 4.16 -29.90
CA GLY A 486 4.86 4.50 -28.67
C GLY A 486 3.43 3.97 -28.59
N ILE A 487 2.93 3.29 -29.64
CA ILE A 487 1.58 2.74 -29.69
C ILE A 487 1.60 1.28 -29.27
N PHE A 488 1.10 1.01 -28.06
CA PHE A 488 0.94 -0.33 -27.53
C PHE A 488 -0.30 -1.04 -28.10
N SER A 489 -0.17 -2.32 -28.44
CA SER A 489 -1.27 -3.18 -28.93
C SER A 489 -1.45 -4.41 -28.03
N ASP A 490 -2.51 -4.40 -27.23
CA ASP A 490 -2.92 -5.55 -26.40
C ASP A 490 -3.19 -6.79 -27.26
N LEU A 491 -3.77 -6.62 -28.45
CA LEU A 491 -4.09 -7.73 -29.35
C LEU A 491 -2.82 -8.42 -29.85
N ALA A 492 -1.83 -7.65 -30.30
CA ALA A 492 -0.58 -8.18 -30.82
C ALA A 492 0.21 -8.92 -29.73
N LEU A 493 0.22 -8.38 -28.50
CA LEU A 493 0.86 -9.06 -27.37
C LEU A 493 0.16 -10.39 -27.04
N ARG A 494 -1.17 -10.45 -27.08
CA ARG A 494 -1.95 -11.67 -26.83
C ARG A 494 -1.65 -12.75 -27.87
N GLU A 495 -1.69 -12.38 -29.16
CA GLU A 495 -1.39 -13.30 -30.26
C GLU A 495 0.03 -13.85 -30.16
N TYR A 496 0.99 -12.97 -29.85
CA TYR A 496 2.39 -13.35 -29.68
C TYR A 496 2.56 -14.36 -28.53
N ILE A 497 2.00 -14.08 -27.35
CA ILE A 497 2.10 -14.98 -26.19
C ILE A 497 1.51 -16.36 -26.47
N ASN A 498 0.41 -16.44 -27.23
CA ASN A 498 -0.18 -17.73 -27.60
C ASN A 498 0.70 -18.53 -28.57
N SER A 499 1.57 -17.86 -29.33
CA SER A 499 2.51 -18.50 -30.24
C SER A 499 3.80 -18.98 -29.57
N LEU A 500 4.04 -18.60 -28.31
CA LEU A 500 5.28 -18.95 -27.61
C LEU A 500 5.28 -20.43 -27.23
N PRO A 501 6.44 -21.12 -27.39
CA PRO A 501 6.57 -22.51 -26.95
C PRO A 501 6.36 -22.61 -25.44
N CYS A 502 5.95 -23.79 -24.96
CA CYS A 502 5.93 -24.04 -23.53
C CYS A 502 7.34 -23.80 -22.95
N TRP A 503 7.43 -23.07 -21.83
CA TRP A 503 8.66 -22.48 -21.28
C TRP A 503 9.71 -23.48 -20.74
N ARG A 504 9.76 -24.71 -21.24
CA ARG A 504 10.67 -25.76 -20.80
C ARG A 504 12.01 -25.69 -21.53
N ILE A 505 12.72 -24.58 -21.35
CA ILE A 505 14.03 -24.36 -21.97
C ILE A 505 15.10 -24.61 -20.89
N PRO A 506 16.04 -25.57 -21.09
CA PRO A 506 17.06 -25.92 -20.07
C PRO A 506 17.87 -24.74 -19.53
N SER A 507 18.19 -23.76 -20.40
CA SER A 507 18.89 -22.54 -20.01
C SER A 507 18.10 -21.68 -19.03
N VAL A 508 16.76 -21.67 -19.11
CA VAL A 508 15.91 -20.97 -18.13
C VAL A 508 16.03 -21.61 -16.75
N TYR A 509 15.97 -22.95 -16.67
CA TYR A 509 16.14 -23.65 -15.39
C TYR A 509 17.52 -23.43 -14.79
N SER A 510 18.57 -23.53 -15.61
CA SER A 510 19.95 -23.30 -15.17
C SER A 510 20.14 -21.87 -14.64
N ALA A 511 19.56 -20.87 -15.31
CA ALA A 511 19.59 -19.49 -14.84
C ALA A 511 18.79 -19.29 -13.54
N GLN A 512 17.65 -19.97 -13.38
CA GLN A 512 16.88 -19.95 -12.12
C GLN A 512 17.68 -20.51 -10.95
N GLU A 513 18.44 -21.59 -11.15
CA GLU A 513 19.31 -22.17 -10.12
C GLU A 513 20.41 -21.20 -9.67
N VAL A 514 21.05 -20.49 -10.60
CA VAL A 514 22.05 -19.46 -10.28
C VAL A 514 21.44 -18.34 -9.44
N LEU A 515 20.27 -17.82 -9.84
CA LEU A 515 19.60 -16.78 -9.07
C LEU A 515 19.15 -17.28 -7.69
N ALA A 516 18.62 -18.49 -7.60
CA ALA A 516 18.21 -19.10 -6.33
C ALA A 516 19.40 -19.25 -5.38
N SER A 517 20.55 -19.75 -5.89
CA SER A 517 21.80 -19.85 -5.13
C SER A 517 22.26 -18.48 -4.60
N THR A 518 22.19 -17.46 -5.46
CA THR A 518 22.53 -16.07 -5.09
C THR A 518 21.62 -15.54 -3.99
N MET A 519 20.30 -15.73 -4.12
CA MET A 519 19.34 -15.33 -3.09
C MET A 519 19.47 -16.14 -1.80
N ASN A 520 19.89 -17.40 -1.86
CA ASN A 520 20.19 -18.20 -0.68
C ASN A 520 21.39 -17.61 0.09
N MET A 521 22.47 -17.25 -0.61
CA MET A 521 23.61 -16.57 0.02
C MET A 521 23.18 -15.26 0.71
N ILE A 522 22.41 -14.42 0.02
CA ILE A 522 21.88 -13.17 0.58
C ILE A 522 20.98 -13.44 1.79
N GLY A 523 20.06 -14.41 1.69
CA GLY A 523 19.15 -14.78 2.77
C GLY A 523 19.90 -15.30 4.01
N LYS A 524 21.00 -16.03 3.83
CA LYS A 524 21.90 -16.43 4.91
C LYS A 524 22.51 -15.20 5.59
N SER A 525 23.13 -14.30 4.85
CA SER A 525 23.76 -13.11 5.44
C SER A 525 22.76 -12.17 6.10
N LEU A 526 21.56 -12.01 5.51
CA LEU A 526 20.49 -11.26 6.17
C LEU A 526 20.10 -11.91 7.49
N SER A 527 20.01 -13.24 7.57
CA SER A 527 19.65 -13.93 8.82
C SER A 527 20.65 -13.68 9.95
N GLU A 528 21.93 -13.54 9.62
CA GLU A 528 23.02 -13.21 10.57
C GLU A 528 22.92 -11.78 11.09
N MET A 529 22.19 -10.90 10.39
CA MET A 529 21.91 -9.54 10.80
C MET A 529 20.68 -9.38 11.69
N ARG A 530 20.01 -10.46 12.13
CA ARG A 530 18.76 -10.38 12.90
C ARG A 530 18.79 -9.37 14.04
N ASP A 531 19.90 -9.37 14.80
CA ASP A 531 20.05 -8.52 15.98
C ASP A 531 20.67 -7.14 15.67
N ASN A 532 20.96 -6.86 14.39
CA ASN A 532 21.50 -5.58 13.94
C ASN A 532 20.53 -4.42 14.23
N PRO A 533 21.02 -3.23 14.65
CA PRO A 533 20.20 -2.04 14.92
C PRO A 533 19.27 -1.60 13.77
N ARG A 534 19.56 -2.04 12.54
CA ARG A 534 18.67 -1.88 11.37
C ARG A 534 17.30 -2.53 11.59
N TYR A 535 17.26 -3.63 12.32
CA TYR A 535 16.07 -4.46 12.51
C TYR A 535 15.55 -4.42 13.95
N THR A 536 16.46 -4.44 14.94
CA THR A 536 16.15 -4.37 16.37
C THR A 536 15.92 -2.93 16.85
N ARG A 537 15.22 -2.80 17.97
CA ARG A 537 15.07 -1.53 18.68
C ARG A 537 16.15 -1.47 19.75
N GLU A 538 16.86 -0.35 19.89
CA GLU A 538 17.49 -0.06 21.17
C GLU A 538 16.37 0.15 22.19
N ILE A 539 16.35 -0.69 23.24
CA ILE A 539 15.57 -0.42 24.44
C ILE A 539 16.28 0.76 25.10
N PHE A 540 15.70 1.95 25.01
CA PHE A 540 16.11 3.05 25.86
C PHE A 540 15.64 2.69 27.27
N ASP A 541 16.58 2.31 28.15
CA ASP A 541 16.35 2.44 29.58
C ASP A 541 16.13 3.93 29.86
N LEU A 542 14.93 4.28 30.30
CA LEU A 542 14.54 5.66 30.64
C LEU A 542 15.13 6.13 31.98
N ASN A 543 16.31 5.62 32.35
CA ASN A 543 16.94 5.87 33.64
C ASN A 543 18.25 6.68 33.56
N ASP A 544 18.54 7.34 32.43
CA ASP A 544 19.63 8.33 32.33
C ASP A 544 19.13 9.71 31.86
#